data_AF-A0A961MQX6-F1
#
_entry.id   AF-A0A961MQX6-F1
#
_cell.length_a   1.000
_cell.length_b   1.000
_cell.length_c   1.000
_cell.angle_alpha   90.00
_cell.angle_beta   90.00
_cell.angle_gamma   90.00
#
_symmetry.space_group_name_H-M   'P 1'
#
loop_
_entity.id
_entity.type
_entity.pdbx_description
1 polymer ?
#
loop_
_entity_poly.entity_id
_entity_poly.type
_entity_poly.pdbx_seq_one_letter_code
_entity_poly.pdbx_strand_id
1 'polypeptide(L)' 'MGGIERDGEGFVVPAGTLAEAFGVSEEEIREKMRDEKITSRSEIGVGEDEGLWRLTFIYGDRACRFIVD' A
#
# COMPACT_ATOMS: atom_id res chain seq x y z
N MET A 1 -10.85 7.34 7.45
CA MET A 1 -10.37 8.16 6.32
C MET A 1 -8.85 8.31 6.49
N GLY A 2 -8.10 7.23 6.24
CA GLY A 2 -6.64 7.23 6.27
C GLY A 2 -6.13 7.41 4.85
N GLY A 3 -5.80 8.65 4.48
CA GLY A 3 -5.25 8.97 3.16
C GLY A 3 -3.87 8.33 3.00
N ILE A 4 -3.58 7.86 1.79
CA ILE A 4 -2.22 7.48 1.42
C ILE A 4 -1.46 8.77 1.16
N GLU A 5 -0.38 9.01 1.89
CA GLU A 5 0.45 10.21 1.73
C GLU A 5 1.62 9.91 0.79
N ARG A 6 2.02 10.91 0.00
CA ARG A 6 3.15 10.76 -0.91
C ARG A 6 4.40 11.36 -0.28
N ASP A 7 5.45 10.56 -0.16
CA ASP A 7 6.74 10.95 0.43
C ASP A 7 7.82 10.90 -0.67
N GLY A 8 8.00 12.02 -1.37
CA GLY A 8 8.93 12.13 -2.49
C GLY A 8 8.62 11.16 -3.64
N GLU A 9 9.51 10.19 -3.84
CA GLU A 9 9.37 9.10 -4.83
C GLU A 9 8.59 7.88 -4.28
N GLY A 10 8.23 7.89 -2.99
CA GLY A 10 7.51 6.82 -2.30
C GLY A 10 6.10 7.21 -1.82
N PHE A 11 5.45 6.24 -1.18
CA PHE A 11 4.13 6.39 -0.55
C PHE A 11 4.14 5.89 0.87
N VAL A 12 3.53 6.67 1.76
CA VAL A 12 3.22 6.32 3.14
C VAL A 12 1.77 5.86 3.19
N VAL A 13 1.58 4.55 3.30
CA VAL A 13 0.26 3.95 3.47
C VAL A 13 0.04 3.69 4.97
N PRO A 14 -1.02 4.24 5.59
CA PRO A 14 -1.30 3.98 6.99
C PRO A 14 -1.66 2.50 7.21
N ALA A 15 -1.21 1.95 8.33
CA ALA A 15 -1.45 0.55 8.68
C ALA A 15 -2.95 0.22 8.70
N GLY A 16 -3.80 1.15 9.16
CA GLY A 16 -5.26 1.04 9.09
C GLY A 16 -5.81 0.75 7.69
N THR A 17 -5.29 1.41 6.67
CA THR A 17 -5.73 1.18 5.27
C THR A 17 -5.34 -0.22 4.80
N LEU A 18 -4.14 -0.68 5.13
CA LEU A 18 -3.73 -2.06 4.83
C LEU A 18 -4.54 -3.07 5.65
N ALA A 19 -4.77 -2.79 6.93
CA ALA A 19 -5.54 -3.62 7.85
C ALA A 19 -6.97 -3.84 7.33
N GLU A 20 -7.67 -2.76 6.94
CA GLU A 20 -8.99 -2.84 6.32
C GLU A 20 -8.98 -3.62 5.01
N ALA A 21 -7.99 -3.39 4.14
CA ALA A 21 -7.92 -4.07 2.83
C ALA A 21 -7.58 -5.57 2.94
N PHE A 22 -6.69 -5.94 3.86
CA PHE A 22 -6.33 -7.33 4.12
C PHE A 22 -7.30 -8.03 5.06
N GLY A 23 -8.20 -7.28 5.71
CA GLY A 23 -9.12 -7.79 6.72
C GLY A 23 -8.42 -8.28 7.98
N VAL A 24 -7.34 -7.60 8.39
CA VAL A 24 -6.53 -7.93 9.57
C VAL A 24 -6.42 -6.73 10.50
N SER A 25 -5.80 -6.88 11.67
CA SER A 25 -5.54 -5.75 12.58
C SER A 25 -4.30 -4.95 12.18
N GLU A 26 -4.26 -3.67 12.55
CA GLU A 26 -3.09 -2.80 12.34
C GLU A 26 -1.82 -3.32 13.01
N GLU A 27 -1.95 -3.94 14.19
CA GLU A 27 -0.86 -4.62 14.88
C GLU A 27 -0.26 -5.71 13.99
N GLU A 28 -1.10 -6.52 13.34
CA GLU A 28 -0.65 -7.60 12.49
C GLU A 28 0.03 -7.06 11.21
N ILE A 29 -0.47 -5.96 10.63
CA ILE A 29 0.22 -5.25 9.54
C ILE A 29 1.60 -4.79 10.00
N ARG A 30 1.70 -4.16 11.18
CA ARG A 30 2.96 -3.64 11.72
C ARG A 30 3.95 -4.76 12.01
N GLU A 31 3.49 -5.88 12.56
CA GLU A 31 4.32 -7.08 12.75
C GLU A 31 4.79 -7.64 11.41
N LYS A 32 3.91 -7.80 10.43
CA LYS A 32 4.27 -8.31 9.10
C LYS A 32 5.23 -7.39 8.33
N MET A 33 5.10 -6.07 8.49
CA MET A 33 6.06 -5.11 7.93
C MET A 33 7.42 -5.19 8.65
N ARG A 34 7.41 -5.33 9.98
CA ARG A 34 8.64 -5.55 10.77
C ARG A 34 9.33 -6.86 10.38
N ASP A 35 8.56 -7.88 10.03
CA ASP A 35 9.03 -9.20 9.60
C ASP A 35 9.33 -9.27 8.09
N GLU A 36 9.27 -8.13 7.38
CA GLU A 36 9.53 -8.01 5.93
C GLU A 36 8.67 -8.95 5.07
N LYS A 37 7.49 -9.34 5.55
CA LYS A 37 6.56 -10.29 4.89
C LYS A 37 5.67 -9.64 3.84
N ILE A 38 5.50 -8.33 3.89
CA ILE A 38 4.65 -7.58 2.96
C ILE A 38 5.54 -7.02 1.87
N THR A 39 5.34 -7.48 0.64
CA THR A 39 5.98 -6.90 -0.54
C THR A 39 5.10 -5.76 -1.06
N SER A 40 5.66 -4.55 -1.15
CA SER A 40 4.98 -3.40 -1.76
C SER A 40 5.59 -3.10 -3.11
N ARG A 41 4.73 -2.84 -4.10
CA ARG A 41 5.10 -2.43 -5.45
C ARG A 41 4.31 -1.19 -5.81
N SER A 42 5.01 -0.06 -5.94
CA SER A 42 4.47 1.21 -6.42
C SER A 42 4.78 1.37 -7.90
N GLU A 43 3.74 1.48 -8.71
CA GLU A 43 3.86 1.84 -10.12
C GLU A 43 3.32 3.24 -10.33
N ILE A 44 4.16 4.06 -10.97
CA ILE A 44 3.90 5.46 -11.26
C ILE A 44 3.26 5.54 -12.63
N GLY A 45 2.02 6.06 -12.72
CA GLY A 45 1.48 6.50 -13.99
C GLY A 45 2.30 7.67 -14.51
N VAL A 46 2.85 7.53 -15.72
CA VAL A 46 3.60 8.59 -16.42
C VAL A 46 2.92 8.88 -17.75
N GLY A 47 2.86 10.15 -18.17
CA GLY A 47 2.25 10.55 -19.44
C GLY A 47 0.76 10.87 -19.32
N GLU A 48 -0.11 10.10 -19.99
CA GLU A 48 -1.57 10.34 -19.96
C GLU A 48 -2.22 9.97 -18.61
N ASP A 49 -1.55 9.13 -17.83
CA ASP A 49 -1.92 8.74 -16.46
C ASP A 49 -1.08 9.48 -15.40
N GLU A 50 -0.47 10.62 -15.76
CA GLU A 50 0.35 11.43 -14.85
C GLU A 50 -0.53 11.96 -13.69
N GLY A 51 -0.43 11.30 -12.54
CA GLY A 51 -1.31 11.52 -11.38
C GLY A 51 -1.85 10.23 -10.78
N LEU A 52 -1.99 9.17 -11.58
CA LEU A 52 -2.49 7.88 -11.11
C LEU A 52 -1.36 7.01 -10.58
N TRP A 53 -1.52 6.56 -9.34
CA TRP A 53 -0.58 5.67 -8.67
C TRP A 53 -1.23 4.36 -8.37
N ARG A 54 -0.55 3.28 -8.78
CA ARG A 54 -0.98 1.94 -8.48
C ARG A 54 -0.04 1.34 -7.44
N LEU A 55 -0.58 1.15 -6.24
CA LEU A 55 0.12 0.48 -5.15
C LEU A 55 -0.40 -0.94 -5.06
N THR A 56 0.48 -1.91 -5.26
CA THR A 56 0.17 -3.33 -5.12
C THR A 56 0.92 -3.88 -3.91
N PHE A 57 0.18 -4.34 -2.91
CA PHE A 57 0.71 -4.99 -1.72
C PHE A 57 0.44 -6.48 -1.81
N ILE A 58 1.48 -7.29 -1.69
CA ILE A 58 1.41 -8.74 -1.77
C ILE A 58 1.86 -9.30 -0.43
N TYR A 59 1.05 -10.15 0.16
CA TYR A 59 1.30 -10.81 1.42
C TYR A 59 0.86 -12.27 1.35
N GLY A 60 1.84 -13.19 1.34
CA GLY A 60 1.57 -14.61 1.18
C GLY A 60 0.78 -14.90 -0.11
N ASP A 61 -0.44 -15.42 0.04
CA ASP A 61 -1.36 -15.73 -1.05
C ASP A 61 -2.36 -14.59 -1.38
N ARG A 62 -2.29 -13.47 -0.64
CA ARG A 62 -3.19 -12.33 -0.82
C ARG A 62 -2.47 -11.17 -1.51
N ALA A 63 -3.15 -10.51 -2.43
CA ALA A 63 -2.70 -9.27 -3.03
C ALA A 63 -3.80 -8.20 -2.94
N CYS A 64 -3.45 -7.03 -2.40
CA CYS A 64 -4.31 -5.85 -2.36
C CYS A 64 -3.77 -4.81 -3.34
N ARG A 65 -4.65 -4.19 -4.11
CA ARG A 65 -4.32 -3.15 -5.06
C ARG A 65 -5.07 -1.87 -4.69
N PHE A 66 -4.33 -0.79 -4.54
CA PHE A 66 -4.87 0.54 -4.33
C PHE A 66 -4.56 1.41 -5.55
N ILE A 67 -5.53 2.23 -5.91
CA ILE A 67 -5.39 3.26 -6.94
C ILE A 67 -5.52 4.59 -6.22
N VAL A 68 -4.51 5.44 -6.35
CA VAL A 68 -4.47 6.80 -5.78
C VAL A 68 -4.43 7.78 -6.94
N ASP A 69 -5.21 8.86 -6.83
CA ASP A 69 -5.27 10.01 -7.73
C ASP A 69 -4.66 11.23 -7.02
#